data_AF-A0A1L8SWG6-F1
#
_entry.id   AF-A0A1L8SWG6-F1
#
_cell.length_a   1.000
_cell.length_b   1.000
_cell.length_c   1.000
_cell.angle_alpha   90.00
_cell.angle_beta   90.00
_cell.angle_gamma   90.00
#
_symmetry.space_group_name_H-M   'P 1'
#
loop_
_entity.id
_entity.type
_entity.pdbx_description
1 polymer ?
#
loop_
_entity_poly.entity_id
_entity_poly.type
_entity_poly.pdbx_seq_one_letter_code
_entity_poly.pdbx_strand_id
1 'polypeptide(L)'
;MEKLKREIQELSESNARLGALIDYLVNEKKLMASKANHIFMLDMQDYVAALNGLAPSNAQISVTPQEIKQINYLLTQQYELMKIIQRDYTRLAVAETEEKQAANEKKLRIIKRLLVINQLLLQDNILFQSLLEAKKISGTIRIGEKKNWLQRLLRR
;
A
#
# COMPACT_ATOMS: atom_id res chain seq x y z
N MET A 1 16.15 19.60 3.23
CA MET A 1 16.01 18.57 2.17
C MET A 1 16.15 17.14 2.70
N GLU A 2 17.06 16.84 3.63
CA GLU A 2 17.24 15.47 4.18
C GLU A 2 16.00 14.91 4.89
N LYS A 3 15.26 15.76 5.61
CA LYS A 3 14.02 15.38 6.27
C LYS A 3 12.95 14.88 5.28
N LEU A 4 12.66 15.65 4.23
CA LEU A 4 11.68 15.27 3.20
C LEU A 4 12.08 13.96 2.49
N LYS A 5 13.38 13.78 2.21
CA LYS A 5 13.88 12.53 1.62
C LYS A 5 13.63 11.33 2.54
N ARG A 6 13.85 11.50 3.85
CA ARG A 6 13.59 10.47 4.86
C ARG A 6 12.11 10.11 4.95
N GLU A 7 11.23 11.10 4.97
CA GLU A 7 9.77 10.87 5.02
C GLU A 7 9.26 10.15 3.76
N ILE A 8 9.81 10.48 2.58
CA ILE A 8 9.51 9.77 1.33
C ILE A 8 10.02 8.32 1.38
N GLN A 9 11.17 8.09 2.00
CA GLN A 9 11.72 6.74 2.18
C GLN A 9 10.88 5.90 3.16
N GLU A 10 10.48 6.48 4.30
CA GLU A 10 9.58 5.82 5.24
C GLU A 10 8.22 5.49 4.60
N LEU A 11 7.72 6.38 3.74
CA LEU A 11 6.50 6.16 2.96
C LEU A 11 6.68 5.02 1.95
N SER A 12 7.82 4.94 1.27
CA SER A 12 8.10 3.90 0.28
C SER A 12 8.23 2.52 0.94
N GLU A 13 8.87 2.43 2.11
CA GLU A 13 8.98 1.20 2.89
C GLU A 13 7.63 0.74 3.43
N SER A 14 6.83 1.67 3.97
CA SER A 14 5.46 1.37 4.42
C SER A 14 4.59 0.89 3.26
N ASN A 15 4.69 1.51 2.07
CA ASN A 15 3.95 1.11 0.88
C ASN A 15 4.37 -0.27 0.37
N ALA A 16 5.67 -0.58 0.36
CA ALA A 16 6.17 -1.89 -0.03
C ALA A 16 5.66 -3.00 0.91
N ARG A 17 5.59 -2.73 2.23
CA ARG A 17 5.06 -3.68 3.20
C ARG A 17 3.57 -3.91 2.98
N LEU A 18 2.82 -2.84 2.69
CA LEU A 18 1.40 -2.95 2.34
C LEU A 18 1.19 -3.77 1.06
N GLY A 19 1.99 -3.51 0.02
CA GLY A 19 1.97 -4.26 -1.22
C GLY A 19 2.19 -5.76 -1.00
N ALA A 20 3.19 -6.13 -0.19
CA ALA A 20 3.45 -7.54 0.15
C ALA A 20 2.26 -8.20 0.87
N LEU A 21 1.56 -7.48 1.76
CA LEU A 21 0.34 -7.98 2.42
C LEU A 21 -0.80 -8.18 1.43
N ILE A 22 -1.00 -7.26 0.49
CA ILE A 22 -2.04 -7.38 -0.54
C ILE A 22 -1.73 -8.55 -1.47
N ASP A 23 -0.49 -8.71 -1.91
CA ASP A 23 -0.06 -9.86 -2.73
C ASP A 23 -0.34 -11.18 -2.02
N TYR A 24 -0.10 -11.24 -0.71
CA TYR A 24 -0.48 -12.41 0.09
C TYR A 24 -2.00 -12.65 0.06
N LEU A 25 -2.80 -11.62 0.34
CA LEU A 25 -4.25 -11.72 0.45
C LEU A 25 -4.95 -12.05 -0.87
N VAL A 26 -4.48 -11.53 -1.99
CA VAL A 26 -5.04 -11.81 -3.33
C VAL A 26 -4.85 -13.29 -3.71
N ASN A 27 -3.84 -13.96 -3.16
CA ASN A 27 -3.64 -15.39 -3.38
C ASN A 27 -4.56 -16.28 -2.51
N GLU A 28 -5.27 -15.70 -1.53
CA GLU A 28 -6.20 -16.42 -0.66
C GLU A 28 -7.58 -16.62 -1.32
N LYS A 29 -7.77 -17.78 -1.96
CA LYS A 29 -9.00 -18.12 -2.70
C LYS A 29 -10.29 -17.90 -1.89
N LYS A 30 -10.28 -18.24 -0.60
CA LYS A 30 -11.46 -18.08 0.29
C LYS A 30 -11.82 -16.61 0.52
N LEU A 31 -10.82 -15.75 0.55
CA LEU A 31 -11.00 -14.31 0.69
C LEU A 31 -11.58 -13.71 -0.58
N MET A 32 -10.99 -14.07 -1.72
CA MET A 32 -11.32 -13.54 -3.04
C MET A 32 -12.65 -14.05 -3.61
N ALA A 33 -13.28 -15.03 -2.96
CA ALA A 33 -14.63 -15.49 -3.32
C ALA A 33 -15.72 -14.42 -3.06
N SER A 34 -15.46 -13.44 -2.19
CA SER A 34 -16.37 -12.31 -1.98
C SER A 34 -16.08 -11.20 -2.99
N LYS A 35 -17.12 -10.76 -3.73
CA LYS A 35 -17.01 -9.63 -4.65
C LYS A 35 -16.50 -8.35 -3.95
N ALA A 36 -17.00 -8.08 -2.74
CA ALA A 36 -16.58 -6.90 -1.97
C ALA A 36 -15.09 -6.95 -1.61
N ASN A 37 -14.58 -8.12 -1.20
CA ASN A 37 -13.15 -8.28 -0.91
C ASN A 37 -12.30 -8.16 -2.18
N HIS A 38 -12.79 -8.68 -3.30
CA HIS A 38 -12.09 -8.59 -4.58
C HIS A 38 -11.94 -7.13 -5.03
N ILE A 39 -13.01 -6.34 -4.96
CA ILE A 39 -12.98 -4.90 -5.27
C ILE A 39 -12.02 -4.17 -4.34
N PHE A 40 -12.15 -4.38 -3.02
CA PHE A 40 -11.26 -3.75 -2.04
C PHE A 40 -9.78 -4.10 -2.28
N MET A 41 -9.46 -5.34 -2.65
CA MET A 41 -8.08 -5.71 -2.98
C MET A 41 -7.59 -5.01 -4.26
N LEU A 42 -8.43 -4.85 -5.28
CA LEU A 42 -8.08 -4.10 -6.50
C LEU A 42 -7.81 -2.62 -6.17
N ASP A 43 -8.68 -1.99 -5.38
CA ASP A 43 -8.51 -0.59 -4.96
C ASP A 43 -7.21 -0.42 -4.16
N MET A 44 -6.87 -1.39 -3.30
CA MET A 44 -5.60 -1.41 -2.57
C MET A 44 -4.39 -1.60 -3.51
N GLN A 45 -4.47 -2.44 -4.53
CA GLN A 45 -3.39 -2.63 -5.52
C GLN A 45 -3.16 -1.35 -6.35
N ASP A 46 -4.24 -0.72 -6.82
CA ASP A 46 -4.19 0.53 -7.57
C ASP A 46 -3.58 1.67 -6.73
N TYR A 47 -3.98 1.74 -5.46
CA TYR A 47 -3.40 2.69 -4.51
C TYR A 47 -1.91 2.46 -4.29
N VAL A 48 -1.47 1.22 -4.03
CA VAL A 48 -0.05 0.89 -3.84
C VAL A 48 0.77 1.23 -5.08
N ALA A 49 0.26 0.90 -6.27
CA ALA A 49 0.92 1.20 -7.54
C ALA A 49 1.06 2.71 -7.76
N ALA A 50 0.00 3.48 -7.49
CA ALA A 50 0.01 4.93 -7.61
C ALA A 50 0.98 5.58 -6.59
N LEU A 51 1.00 5.08 -5.34
CA LEU A 51 1.91 5.57 -4.30
C LEU A 51 3.37 5.21 -4.62
N ASN A 52 3.64 4.06 -5.24
CA ASN A 52 4.97 3.67 -5.69
C ASN A 52 5.52 4.60 -6.78
N GLY A 53 4.64 5.16 -7.63
CA GLY A 53 5.04 6.20 -8.58
C GLY A 53 5.51 7.52 -7.93
N LEU A 54 5.09 7.78 -6.69
CA LEU A 54 5.51 8.94 -5.90
C LEU A 54 6.74 8.64 -5.03
N ALA A 55 6.74 7.47 -4.38
CA ALA A 55 7.73 7.03 -3.42
C ALA A 55 8.15 5.59 -3.76
N PRO A 56 9.05 5.42 -4.74
CA PRO A 56 9.46 4.09 -5.19
C PRO A 56 10.28 3.39 -4.11
N SER A 57 10.06 2.08 -3.96
CA SER A 57 10.84 1.24 -3.05
C SER A 57 11.52 0.10 -3.80
N ASN A 58 12.77 -0.17 -3.43
CA ASN A 58 13.53 -1.34 -3.87
C ASN A 58 13.54 -2.45 -2.81
N ALA A 59 12.81 -2.27 -1.70
CA ALA A 59 12.82 -3.21 -0.59
C ALA A 59 12.10 -4.50 -0.96
N GLN A 60 12.78 -5.64 -0.78
CA GLN A 60 12.13 -6.95 -0.83
C GLN A 60 11.60 -7.29 0.55
N ILE A 61 10.26 -7.27 0.70
CA ILE A 61 9.59 -7.50 1.97
C ILE A 61 8.81 -8.81 1.88
N SER A 62 9.08 -9.74 2.79
CA SER A 62 8.26 -10.93 3.01
C SER A 62 7.32 -10.71 4.19
N VAL A 63 6.08 -11.16 4.07
CA VAL A 63 5.05 -10.99 5.10
C VAL A 63 4.48 -12.33 5.55
N THR A 64 4.01 -12.34 6.80
CA THR A 64 3.38 -13.45 7.49
C THR A 64 1.88 -13.18 7.70
N PRO A 65 1.04 -14.21 7.87
CA PRO A 65 -0.41 -14.03 7.98
C PRO A 65 -0.85 -13.19 9.19
N GLN A 66 -0.06 -13.18 10.27
CA GLN A 66 -0.37 -12.38 11.47
C GLN A 66 -0.28 -10.88 11.20
N GLU A 67 0.47 -10.48 10.17
CA GLU A 67 0.67 -9.08 9.80
C GLU A 67 -0.50 -8.48 9.03
N ILE A 68 -1.52 -9.26 8.65
CA ILE A 68 -2.76 -8.76 8.01
C ILE A 68 -3.47 -7.72 8.91
N LYS A 69 -3.37 -7.86 10.23
CA LYS A 69 -3.91 -6.88 11.19
C LYS A 69 -3.21 -5.52 11.12
N GLN A 70 -2.01 -5.46 10.52
CA GLN A 70 -1.24 -4.22 10.37
C GLN A 70 -1.72 -3.34 9.22
N ILE A 71 -2.63 -3.80 8.35
CA ILE A 71 -3.12 -2.99 7.21
C ILE A 71 -3.65 -1.63 7.69
N ASN A 72 -4.43 -1.60 8.78
CA ASN A 72 -4.94 -0.36 9.34
C ASN A 72 -3.82 0.59 9.77
N TYR A 73 -2.80 0.04 10.45
CA TYR A 73 -1.65 0.79 10.91
C TYR A 73 -0.86 1.37 9.74
N LEU A 74 -0.58 0.56 8.70
CA LEU A 74 0.16 0.97 7.52
C LEU A 74 -0.58 2.07 6.75
N LEU A 75 -1.88 1.92 6.50
CA LEU A 75 -2.69 2.94 5.84
C LEU A 75 -2.69 4.25 6.66
N THR A 76 -2.83 4.17 7.98
CA THR A 76 -2.78 5.35 8.88
C THR A 76 -1.42 6.04 8.83
N GLN A 77 -0.33 5.26 8.89
CA GLN A 77 1.03 5.77 8.80
C GLN A 77 1.27 6.49 7.46
N GLN A 78 0.85 5.87 6.35
CA GLN A 78 0.97 6.44 5.01
C GLN A 78 0.18 7.75 4.89
N TYR A 79 -1.02 7.82 5.45
CA TYR A 79 -1.83 9.03 5.49
C TYR A 79 -1.11 10.19 6.18
N GLU A 80 -0.56 9.94 7.37
CA GLU A 80 0.15 10.98 8.13
C GLU A 80 1.47 11.39 7.44
N LEU A 81 2.24 10.44 6.91
CA LEU A 81 3.44 10.73 6.12
C LEU A 81 3.11 11.59 4.89
N MET A 82 2.04 11.26 4.16
CA MET A 82 1.61 12.04 3.00
C MET A 82 1.20 13.47 3.38
N LYS A 83 0.55 13.69 4.53
CA LYS A 83 0.25 15.05 5.03
C LYS A 83 1.50 15.85 5.31
N ILE A 84 2.49 15.22 5.94
CA ILE A 84 3.77 15.87 6.27
C ILE A 84 4.51 16.24 4.97
N ILE A 85 4.61 15.29 4.03
CA ILE A 85 5.23 15.48 2.72
C ILE A 85 4.51 16.59 1.94
N GLN A 86 3.18 16.61 1.94
CA GLN A 86 2.38 17.66 1.29
C GLN A 86 2.72 19.05 1.85
N ARG A 87 2.77 19.18 3.17
CA ARG A 87 3.12 20.44 3.84
C ARG A 87 4.51 20.91 3.44
N ASP A 88 5.47 20.00 3.41
CA ASP A 88 6.86 20.33 3.12
C ASP A 88 7.05 20.70 1.64
N TYR A 89 6.38 20.03 0.70
CA TYR A 89 6.33 20.46 -0.71
C TYR A 89 5.66 21.84 -0.89
N THR A 90 4.61 22.14 -0.12
CA THR A 90 3.93 23.45 -0.19
C THR A 90 4.87 24.57 0.26
N ARG A 91 5.72 24.34 1.27
CA ARG A 91 6.73 25.31 1.73
C ARG A 91 7.82 25.53 0.70
N LEU A 92 8.26 24.47 0.02
CA LEU A 92 9.30 24.55 -1.01
C LEU A 92 8.80 25.28 -2.26
N ALA A 93 7.53 25.13 -2.63
CA ALA A 93 6.94 25.81 -3.79
C ALA A 93 6.99 27.36 -3.70
N VAL A 94 7.11 27.92 -2.50
CA VAL A 94 7.21 29.38 -2.28
C VAL A 94 8.64 29.90 -2.51
N ALA A 95 9.64 29.02 -2.51
CA ALA A 95 11.06 29.40 -2.49
C ALA A 95 11.86 28.97 -3.74
N GLU A 96 11.22 28.32 -4.72
CA GLU A 96 11.89 27.72 -5.87
C GLU A 96 11.57 28.42 -7.21
N THR A 97 12.40 28.17 -8.22
CA THR A 97 12.23 28.62 -9.61
C THR A 97 10.94 28.07 -10.24
N GLU A 98 10.36 28.80 -11.21
CA GLU A 98 9.08 28.48 -11.87
C GLU A 98 8.97 27.01 -12.36
N GLU A 99 10.04 26.46 -12.93
CA GLU A 99 10.05 25.07 -13.43
C GLU A 99 9.90 24.03 -12.31
N LYS A 100 10.57 24.26 -11.17
CA LYS A 100 10.47 23.41 -9.98
C LYS A 100 9.12 23.58 -9.29
N GLN A 101 8.57 24.79 -9.32
CA GLN A 101 7.24 25.09 -8.80
C GLN A 101 6.16 24.29 -9.54
N ALA A 102 6.18 24.26 -10.88
CA ALA A 102 5.25 23.47 -11.69
C ALA A 102 5.35 21.96 -11.41
N ALA A 103 6.57 21.44 -11.25
CA ALA A 103 6.79 20.03 -10.87
C ALA A 103 6.24 19.71 -9.47
N ASN A 104 6.45 20.60 -8.49
CA ASN A 104 5.92 20.46 -7.14
C ASN A 104 4.39 20.52 -7.10
N GLU A 105 3.76 21.38 -7.89
CA GLU A 105 2.29 21.45 -8.00
C GLU A 105 1.68 20.15 -8.54
N LYS A 106 2.32 19.52 -9.53
CA LYS A 106 1.88 18.22 -10.04
C LYS A 106 1.95 17.16 -8.94
N LYS A 107 3.05 17.10 -8.19
CA LYS A 107 3.21 16.18 -7.04
C LYS A 107 2.17 16.45 -5.95
N LEU A 108 1.92 17.72 -5.61
CA LEU A 108 0.90 18.11 -4.63
C LEU A 108 -0.51 17.66 -5.04
N ARG A 109 -0.86 17.78 -6.33
CA ARG A 109 -2.15 17.28 -6.84
C ARG A 109 -2.27 15.77 -6.70
N ILE A 110 -1.20 15.02 -6.97
CA ILE A 110 -1.18 13.56 -6.81
C ILE A 110 -1.33 13.19 -5.32
N ILE A 111 -0.56 13.82 -4.43
CA ILE A 111 -0.63 13.57 -2.99
C ILE A 111 -2.03 13.84 -2.43
N LYS A 112 -2.67 14.95 -2.84
CA LYS A 112 -4.06 15.26 -2.44
C LYS A 112 -5.04 14.15 -2.82
N ARG A 113 -4.92 13.61 -4.03
CA ARG A 113 -5.77 12.49 -4.48
C ARG A 113 -5.50 11.22 -3.68
N LEU A 114 -4.22 10.89 -3.46
CA LEU A 114 -3.82 9.72 -2.68
C LEU A 114 -4.26 9.80 -1.21
N LEU A 115 -4.30 10.99 -0.62
CA LEU A 115 -4.85 11.19 0.73
C LEU A 115 -6.34 10.85 0.79
N VAL A 116 -7.14 11.28 -0.19
CA VAL A 116 -8.57 10.95 -0.26
C VAL A 116 -8.77 9.44 -0.46
N ILE A 117 -8.02 8.83 -1.39
CA ILE A 117 -8.08 7.38 -1.63
C ILE A 117 -7.72 6.62 -0.35
N ASN A 118 -6.63 6.99 0.33
CA ASN A 118 -6.22 6.34 1.57
C ASN A 118 -7.30 6.43 2.67
N GLN A 119 -7.99 7.56 2.81
CA GLN A 119 -9.12 7.68 3.75
C GLN A 119 -10.27 6.73 3.43
N LEU A 120 -10.62 6.59 2.14
CA LEU A 120 -11.65 5.63 1.70
C LEU A 120 -11.21 4.20 2.01
N LEU A 121 -9.95 3.87 1.71
CA LEU A 121 -9.38 2.55 2.03
C LEU A 121 -9.34 2.26 3.54
N LEU A 122 -9.09 3.27 4.37
CA LEU A 122 -9.17 3.12 5.83
C LEU A 122 -10.58 2.77 6.29
N GLN A 123 -11.60 3.42 5.72
CA GLN A 123 -13.00 3.13 6.01
C GLN A 123 -13.37 1.71 5.56
N ASP A 124 -12.99 1.32 4.34
CA ASP A 124 -13.28 0.00 3.79
C ASP A 124 -12.52 -1.11 4.51
N ASN A 125 -11.31 -0.82 5.00
CA ASN A 125 -10.51 -1.76 5.78
C ASN A 125 -11.20 -2.17 7.09
N ILE A 126 -11.96 -1.29 7.74
CA ILE A 126 -12.72 -1.64 8.95
C ILE A 126 -13.73 -2.75 8.63
N LEU A 127 -14.46 -2.60 7.53
CA LEU A 127 -15.42 -3.60 7.06
C LEU A 127 -14.70 -4.89 6.68
N PHE A 128 -13.60 -4.79 5.94
CA PHE A 128 -12.81 -5.94 5.53
C PHE A 128 -12.27 -6.75 6.72
N GLN A 129 -11.72 -6.11 7.75
CA GLN A 129 -11.20 -6.78 8.95
C GLN A 129 -12.32 -7.48 9.73
N SER A 130 -13.51 -6.86 9.84
CA SER A 130 -14.67 -7.50 10.47
C SER A 130 -15.08 -8.79 9.75
N LEU A 131 -14.98 -8.81 8.40
CA LEU A 131 -15.26 -9.99 7.59
C LEU A 131 -14.16 -11.06 7.71
N LEU A 132 -12.90 -10.66 7.85
CA LEU A 132 -11.78 -11.59 8.10
C LEU A 132 -11.94 -12.33 9.43
N GLU A 133 -12.33 -11.60 10.48
CA GLU A 133 -12.56 -12.16 11.82
C GLU A 133 -13.77 -13.12 11.81
N ALA A 134 -14.87 -12.71 11.18
CA ALA A 134 -16.07 -13.55 11.04
C ALA A 134 -15.79 -14.87 10.29
N LYS A 135 -14.90 -14.85 9.28
CA LYS A 135 -14.53 -16.02 8.50
C LYS A 135 -13.43 -16.89 9.12
N LYS A 136 -12.92 -16.56 10.32
CA LYS A 136 -11.79 -17.24 10.99
C LYS A 136 -10.60 -17.51 10.06
N ILE A 137 -10.27 -16.55 9.17
CA ILE A 137 -9.09 -16.65 8.31
C ILE A 137 -7.78 -16.53 9.13
N SER A 138 -7.88 -16.29 10.45
CA SER A 138 -6.75 -16.27 11.39
C SER A 138 -6.21 -17.65 11.81
N GLY A 139 -6.84 -18.75 11.39
CA GLY A 139 -6.34 -20.10 11.69
C GLY A 139 -5.38 -20.60 10.61
N THR A 140 -4.08 -20.45 10.86
CA THR A 140 -2.99 -21.25 10.24
C THR A 140 -3.25 -21.63 8.78
N ILE A 141 -3.17 -20.65 7.88
CA ILE A 141 -3.12 -20.94 6.46
C ILE A 141 -1.84 -21.74 6.22
N ARG A 142 -1.99 -23.06 6.04
CA ARG A 142 -0.91 -23.94 5.60
C ARG A 142 -0.47 -23.45 4.23
N ILE A 143 0.66 -22.75 4.21
CA ILE A 143 1.40 -22.38 3.02
C ILE A 143 1.77 -23.71 2.33
N GLY A 144 1.05 -24.05 1.26
CA GLY A 144 1.63 -24.89 0.23
C GLY A 144 2.80 -24.09 -0.35
N GLU A 145 4.02 -24.56 -0.16
CA GLU A 145 5.23 -23.98 -0.75
C GLU A 145 4.94 -23.54 -2.19
N LYS A 146 5.27 -22.29 -2.51
CA LYS A 146 5.15 -21.74 -3.87
C LYS A 146 5.96 -22.63 -4.80
N LYS A 147 5.31 -23.58 -5.47
CA LYS A 147 5.94 -24.33 -6.56
C LYS A 147 6.23 -23.36 -7.69
N ASN A 148 7.53 -23.16 -7.88
CA ASN A 148 8.11 -22.28 -8.88
C ASN A 148 7.56 -22.66 -10.26
N TRP A 149 7.31 -21.67 -11.12
CA TRP A 149 6.73 -21.90 -12.46
C TRP A 149 7.50 -22.96 -13.27
N LEU A 150 8.83 -22.98 -13.12
CA LEU A 150 9.75 -23.98 -13.69
C LEU A 150 9.51 -25.41 -13.17
N GLN A 151 9.10 -25.60 -11.92
CA GLN A 151 8.80 -26.93 -11.36
C GLN A 151 7.52 -27.54 -11.94
N ARG A 152 6.65 -26.72 -12.55
CA ARG A 152 5.43 -27.20 -13.23
C ARG A 152 5.70 -27.64 -14.67
N LEU A 153 6.76 -27.13 -15.29
CA LEU A 153 7.11 -27.41 -16.68
C LEU A 153 7.96 -28.69 -16.84
N LEU A 154 8.70 -29.07 -15.80
CA LEU A 154 9.57 -30.26 -15.78
C LEU A 154 8.87 -31.55 -15.30
N ARG A 155 7.56 -31.52 -15.05
CA ARG A 155 6.75 -32.73 -14.79
C ARG A 155 5.76 -32.95 -15.94
N ARG A 156 6.27 -33.47 -17.05
CA ARG A 156 5.53 -34.36 -17.93
C ARG A 156 6.15 -35.73 -17.81
#